data_AF-A0A0S3TB10-F1
#
_entry.id   AF-A0A0S3TB10-F1
#
_cell.length_a   1.000
_cell.length_b   1.000
_cell.length_c   1.000
_cell.angle_alpha   90.00
_cell.angle_beta   90.00
_cell.angle_gamma   90.00
#
_symmetry.space_group_name_H-M   'P 1'
#
loop_
_entity.id
_entity.type
_entity.pdbx_description
1 polymer ?
#
loop_
_entity_poly.entity_id
_entity_poly.type
_entity_poly.pdbx_seq_one_letter_code
_entity_poly.pdbx_strand_id
1 'polypeptide(L)'
;MASGSALSFSGSPSITSEKLNGKNYLCWSAAVEMWFLGQGHYVHLEQDESQVPTDKAEQWKQADFQLCALLWQSVEPRLLIS
;
A
#
# COMPACT_ATOMS: atom_id res chain seq x y z
N MET A 1 -8.51 -26.98 13.45
CA MET A 1 -8.14 -25.55 13.36
C MET A 1 -7.33 -25.39 12.10
N ALA A 2 -7.93 -24.89 11.02
CA ALA A 2 -7.21 -24.71 9.76
C ALA A 2 -6.23 -23.55 9.96
N SER A 3 -4.94 -23.85 10.00
CA SER A 3 -3.88 -22.85 9.92
C SER A 3 -4.00 -22.25 8.52
N GLY A 4 -4.63 -21.08 8.42
CA GLY A 4 -4.69 -20.32 7.18
C GLY A 4 -3.28 -19.97 6.79
N SER A 5 -2.68 -20.75 5.90
CA SER A 5 -1.38 -20.44 5.32
C SER A 5 -1.49 -19.08 4.66
N ALA A 6 -0.94 -18.04 5.31
CA ALA A 6 -0.78 -16.74 4.70
C ALA A 6 -0.02 -16.96 3.39
N LEU A 7 -0.63 -16.58 2.28
CA LEU A 7 0.00 -16.63 0.97
C LEU A 7 1.23 -15.72 1.01
N SER A 8 2.40 -16.31 1.27
CA SER A 8 3.65 -15.57 1.41
C SER A 8 4.20 -15.30 0.03
N PHE A 9 3.89 -14.12 -0.50
CA PHE A 9 4.45 -13.65 -1.77
C PHE A 9 5.92 -13.27 -1.53
N SER A 10 6.82 -14.21 -1.85
CA SER A 10 8.27 -13.99 -1.85
C SER A 10 8.67 -13.19 -3.10
N GLY A 11 9.04 -11.93 -2.91
CA GLY A 11 9.49 -11.01 -3.96
C GLY A 11 9.42 -9.55 -3.50
N SER A 12 10.05 -8.64 -4.22
CA SER A 12 9.81 -7.19 -4.03
C SER A 12 8.34 -6.93 -4.34
N PRO A 13 7.51 -6.47 -3.38
CA PRO A 13 6.09 -6.30 -3.64
C PRO A 13 5.88 -5.24 -4.72
N SER A 14 5.24 -5.62 -5.82
CA SER A 14 4.77 -4.69 -6.86
C SER A 14 3.27 -4.57 -6.73
N ILE A 15 2.77 -3.37 -6.44
CA ILE A 15 1.34 -3.09 -6.28
C ILE A 15 0.60 -3.32 -7.61
N THR A 16 1.23 -2.91 -8.72
CA THR A 16 0.66 -2.98 -10.07
C THR A 16 1.72 -3.48 -11.06
N SER A 17 1.29 -4.02 -12.20
CA SER A 17 2.20 -4.32 -13.33
C SER A 17 2.51 -3.08 -14.18
N GLU A 18 1.64 -2.08 -14.15
CA GLU A 18 1.75 -0.84 -14.92
C GLU A 18 1.75 0.37 -13.98
N LYS A 19 2.73 1.27 -14.12
CA LYS A 19 2.81 2.47 -13.28
C LYS A 19 1.69 3.45 -13.63
N LEU A 20 1.30 4.29 -12.67
CA LEU A 20 0.36 5.39 -12.90
C LEU A 20 0.95 6.33 -13.96
N ASN A 21 0.23 6.52 -15.07
CA ASN A 21 0.65 7.33 -16.22
C ASN A 21 -0.31 8.48 -16.54
N GLY A 22 -1.26 8.75 -15.64
CA GLY A 22 -2.26 9.81 -15.76
C GLY A 22 -3.50 9.42 -16.58
N LYS A 23 -3.41 8.40 -17.44
CA LYS A 23 -4.58 7.88 -18.21
C LYS A 23 -5.21 6.67 -17.54
N ASN A 24 -4.44 5.90 -16.79
CA ASN A 24 -4.84 4.65 -16.16
C ASN A 24 -5.24 4.78 -14.69
N TYR A 25 -5.59 5.99 -14.21
CA TYR A 25 -5.85 6.25 -12.79
C TYR A 25 -6.86 5.27 -12.17
N LEU A 26 -8.00 5.04 -12.81
CA LEU A 26 -9.04 4.14 -12.27
C LEU A 26 -8.55 2.69 -12.13
N CYS A 27 -7.82 2.17 -13.13
CA CYS A 27 -7.27 0.83 -13.07
C CYS A 27 -6.15 0.73 -12.03
N TRP A 28 -5.30 1.77 -11.94
CA TRP A 28 -4.22 1.85 -10.96
C TRP A 28 -4.79 1.92 -9.54
N SER A 29 -5.78 2.77 -9.28
CA SER A 29 -6.38 2.93 -7.94
C SER A 29 -7.09 1.65 -7.49
N ALA A 30 -7.78 0.95 -8.39
CA ALA A 30 -8.39 -0.33 -8.08
C ALA A 30 -7.35 -1.41 -7.74
N ALA A 31 -6.23 -1.45 -8.46
CA ALA A 31 -5.14 -2.38 -8.18
C ALA A 31 -4.44 -2.07 -6.84
N VAL A 32 -4.25 -0.79 -6.55
CA VAL A 32 -3.77 -0.30 -5.24
C VAL A 32 -4.71 -0.79 -4.13
N GLU A 33 -5.99 -0.48 -4.22
CA GLU A 33 -7.00 -0.88 -3.23
C GLU A 33 -7.05 -2.40 -3.02
N MET A 34 -7.05 -3.19 -4.10
CA MET A 34 -7.00 -4.66 -4.02
C MET A 34 -5.74 -5.17 -3.32
N TRP A 35 -4.58 -4.57 -3.58
CA TRP A 35 -3.33 -4.95 -2.93
C TRP A 35 -3.40 -4.70 -1.42
N PHE A 36 -3.90 -3.54 -1.00
CA PHE A 36 -4.06 -3.19 0.41
C PHE A 36 -5.07 -4.06 1.16
N LEU A 37 -6.21 -4.36 0.53
CA LEU A 37 -7.21 -5.29 1.05
C LEU A 37 -6.63 -6.70 1.21
N GLY A 38 -5.82 -7.16 0.25
CA GLY A 38 -5.18 -8.47 0.27
C GLY A 38 -4.16 -8.65 1.42
N GLN A 39 -3.56 -7.56 1.90
CA GLN A 39 -2.62 -7.60 3.03
C GLN A 39 -3.29 -7.34 4.39
N GLY A 40 -4.57 -6.93 4.42
CA GLY A 40 -5.25 -6.51 5.65
C GLY A 40 -4.78 -5.14 6.19
N HIS A 41 -4.09 -4.34 5.37
CA HIS A 41 -3.58 -3.02 5.74
C HIS A 41 -4.46 -1.85 5.26
N TYR A 42 -5.70 -2.12 4.85
CA TYR A 42 -6.66 -1.09 4.44
C TYR A 42 -6.84 0.02 5.49
N VAL A 43 -6.72 -0.34 6.77
CA VAL A 43 -6.78 0.61 7.89
C VAL A 43 -5.71 1.71 7.82
N HIS A 44 -4.53 1.43 7.25
CA HIS A 44 -3.47 2.44 7.07
C HIS A 44 -3.81 3.49 6.01
N LEU A 45 -4.81 3.24 5.14
CA LEU A 45 -5.27 4.21 4.15
C LEU A 45 -6.38 5.12 4.69
N GLU A 46 -7.21 4.63 5.61
CA GLU A 46 -8.43 5.31 6.03
C GLU A 46 -8.36 5.91 7.44
N GLN A 47 -7.60 5.29 8.33
CA GLN A 47 -7.63 5.61 9.75
C GLN A 47 -6.61 6.70 10.07
N ASP A 48 -7.07 7.74 10.75
CA ASP A 48 -6.24 8.87 11.16
C ASP A 48 -5.25 8.48 12.27
N GLU A 49 -4.06 9.07 12.26
CA GLU A 49 -3.01 8.82 13.26
C GLU A 49 -3.47 9.07 14.71
N SER A 50 -4.45 9.98 14.91
CA SER A 50 -5.02 10.26 16.23
C SER A 50 -5.82 9.10 16.83
N GLN A 51 -6.25 8.14 16.00
CA GLN A 51 -7.03 6.97 16.44
C GLN A 51 -6.13 5.78 16.82
N VAL A 52 -4.80 5.95 16.69
CA VAL A 52 -3.82 4.89 16.92
C VAL A 52 -3.38 4.88 18.37
N PRO A 53 -3.42 3.72 19.04
CA PRO A 53 -2.82 3.57 20.36
C PRO A 53 -1.34 3.95 20.36
N THR A 54 -0.89 4.73 21.34
CA THR A 54 0.49 5.25 21.41
C THR A 54 1.55 4.14 21.37
N ASP A 55 1.25 2.97 21.93
CA ASP A 55 2.11 1.78 21.92
C ASP A 55 2.32 1.17 20.52
N LYS A 56 1.46 1.51 19.54
CA LYS A 56 1.54 1.08 18.14
C LYS A 56 1.98 2.17 17.18
N ALA A 57 2.12 3.42 17.65
CA ALA A 57 2.39 4.58 16.81
C ALA A 57 3.67 4.42 15.96
N GLU A 58 4.76 3.89 16.54
CA GLU A 58 6.02 3.71 15.80
C GLU A 58 5.92 2.62 14.72
N GLN A 59 5.21 1.51 15.01
CA GLN A 59 4.98 0.45 14.03
C GLN A 59 4.07 0.92 12.89
N TRP A 60 3.05 1.71 13.21
CA TRP A 60 2.19 2.34 12.22
C TRP A 60 2.96 3.28 11.33
N LYS A 61 3.74 4.20 11.92
CA LYS A 61 4.60 5.13 11.18
C LYS A 61 5.58 4.40 10.26
N GLN A 62 6.19 3.32 10.72
CA GLN A 62 7.07 2.49 9.89
C GLN A 62 6.32 1.89 8.70
N ALA A 63 5.12 1.34 8.92
CA ALA A 63 4.29 0.79 7.86
C ALA A 63 3.92 1.88 6.85
N ASP A 64 3.47 3.05 7.31
CA ASP A 64 3.07 4.17 6.44
C ASP A 64 4.22 4.64 5.55
N PHE A 65 5.46 4.70 6.06
CA PHE A 65 6.63 5.01 5.23
C PHE A 65 6.92 3.94 4.18
N GLN A 66 6.79 2.66 4.52
CA GLN A 66 6.96 1.57 3.56
C GLN A 66 5.89 1.63 2.47
N LEU A 67 4.64 1.94 2.84
CA LEU A 67 3.54 2.13 1.91
C LEU A 67 3.79 3.33 0.98
N CYS A 68 4.25 4.45 1.53
CA CYS A 68 4.65 5.62 0.74
C CYS A 68 5.73 5.26 -0.29
N ALA A 69 6.75 4.49 0.12
CA ALA A 69 7.80 4.05 -0.78
C ALA A 69 7.26 3.17 -1.92
N LEU A 70 6.33 2.25 -1.63
CA LEU A 70 5.71 1.40 -2.64
C LEU A 70 4.83 2.19 -3.61
N LEU A 71 4.01 3.10 -3.10
CA LEU A 71 3.20 3.99 -3.91
C LEU A 71 4.09 4.85 -4.82
N TRP A 72 5.17 5.42 -4.29
CA TRP A 72 6.14 6.18 -5.06
C TRP A 72 6.75 5.38 -6.22
N GLN A 73 7.08 4.10 -5.99
CA GLN A 73 7.59 3.22 -7.06
C GLN A 73 6.53 2.87 -8.11
N SER A 74 5.25 2.89 -7.74
CA SER A 74 4.12 2.59 -8.63
C SER A 74 3.65 3.76 -9.50
N VAL A 75 4.24 4.94 -9.35
CA VAL A 75 3.90 6.16 -10.12
C VAL A 75 4.99 6.46 -11.16
N GLU A 76 4.60 6.90 -12.35
CA GLU A 76 5.59 7.35 -13.33
C GLU A 76 6.35 8.59 -12.81
N PRO A 77 7.69 8.64 -12.95
CA PRO A 77 8.50 9.77 -12.47
C PRO A 77 8.05 11.13 -12.98
N ARG A 78 7.49 11.17 -14.20
CA ARG A 78 6.98 12.40 -14.83
C ARG A 78 5.81 13.02 -14.07
N LEU A 79 5.04 12.21 -13.32
CA LEU A 79 3.92 12.69 -12.51
C LEU A 79 4.36 13.15 -11.12
N LEU A 80 5.58 12.81 -10.70
CA LEU A 80 6.15 13.16 -9.40
C LEU A 80 6.88 14.51 -9.43
N ILE A 81 7.11 15.05 -10.64
CA ILE A 81 7.74 16.36 -10.86
C ILE A 81 6.60 17.35 -11.10
N SER A 82 6.04 17.89 -10.02
CA SER A 82 5.09 19.01 -10.06
C SER A 82 5.72 20.29 -9.55
#